data_AF-A0A2H0KQF1-F1
#
_entry.id   AF-A0A2H0KQF1-F1
#
_cell.length_a   1.000
_cell.length_b   1.000
_cell.length_c   1.000
_cell.angle_alpha   90.00
_cell.angle_beta   90.00
_cell.angle_gamma   90.00
#
_symmetry.space_group_name_H-M   'P 1'
#
loop_
_entity.id
_entity.type
_entity.pdbx_description
1 polymer ?
#
loop_
_entity_poly.entity_id
_entity_poly.type
_entity_poly.pdbx_seq_one_letter_code
_entity_poly.pdbx_strand_id
1 'polypeptide(L)'
;MKNKLLNFILIIIFIIFFTHLLKDITQDILKIKTPLDYIGDLKEVLSSFSKQVLVIYYIFGALSILGEIFLVILIPLLLFKKRKSLLKPILIITALLIAYFLVVYSMLFLNPSNFYFSTPNKEFINYSIDNVKYKLLVADEQNEWQKGLMFYKDKKELKGADGMIFIFPDQDYRTFWNNNTYLDLEIYWLDDNKVVGKSFLPSILKSKEIVTVNSGEEVNRVIEIIK
;
A
#
# COMPACT_ATOMS: atom_id res chain seq x y z
N MET A 1 1.58 -42.28 -23.92
CA MET A 1 2.25 -41.43 -22.91
C MET A 1 1.71 -40.00 -22.81
N LYS A 2 1.59 -39.25 -23.91
CA LYS A 2 1.23 -37.80 -23.91
C LYS A 2 -0.04 -37.43 -23.10
N ASN A 3 -1.08 -38.26 -23.12
CA ASN A 3 -2.32 -38.01 -22.37
C ASN A 3 -2.19 -38.22 -20.84
N LYS A 4 -1.33 -39.14 -20.39
CA LYS A 4 -1.14 -39.39 -18.95
C LYS A 4 -0.35 -38.24 -18.31
N LEU A 5 0.68 -37.75 -19.00
CA LEU A 5 1.48 -36.60 -18.56
C LEU A 5 0.62 -35.32 -18.48
N LEU A 6 -0.22 -35.05 -19.49
CA LEU A 6 -1.11 -33.89 -19.48
C LEU A 6 -2.11 -33.93 -18.32
N ASN A 7 -2.72 -35.09 -18.06
CA ASN A 7 -3.65 -35.24 -16.94
C ASN A 7 -2.95 -35.03 -15.59
N PHE A 8 -1.71 -35.53 -15.45
CA PHE A 8 -0.91 -35.32 -14.25
C PHE A 8 -0.61 -33.82 -14.03
N ILE A 9 -0.24 -33.09 -15.09
CA ILE A 9 -0.04 -31.64 -15.03
C ILE A 9 -1.34 -30.92 -14.64
N LEU A 10 -2.48 -31.29 -15.23
CA LEU A 10 -3.78 -30.69 -14.88
C LEU A 10 -4.15 -30.93 -13.41
N ILE A 11 -3.84 -32.09 -12.85
CA ILE A 11 -4.07 -32.39 -11.43
C ILE A 11 -3.21 -31.47 -10.55
N ILE A 12 -1.94 -31.27 -10.90
CA ILE A 12 -1.06 -30.34 -10.16
C ILE A 12 -1.61 -28.92 -10.22
N ILE A 13 -1.98 -28.44 -11.41
CA ILE A 13 -2.56 -27.11 -11.61
C ILE A 13 -3.84 -26.97 -10.77
N PHE A 14 -4.72 -27.98 -10.79
CA PHE A 14 -5.93 -27.98 -10.00
C PHE A 14 -5.64 -27.85 -8.50
N ILE A 15 -4.68 -28.63 -7.97
CA ILE A 15 -4.32 -28.58 -6.55
C ILE A 15 -3.84 -27.17 -6.19
N ILE A 16 -2.95 -26.57 -6.99
CA ILE A 16 -2.43 -25.22 -6.74
C ILE A 16 -3.56 -24.19 -6.68
N PHE A 17 -4.38 -24.10 -7.72
CA PHE A 17 -5.47 -23.13 -7.78
C PHE A 17 -6.57 -23.39 -6.75
N PHE A 18 -6.86 -24.65 -6.44
CA PHE A 18 -7.80 -25.00 -5.39
C PHE A 18 -7.29 -24.58 -4.01
N THR A 19 -6.00 -24.77 -3.73
CA THR A 19 -5.39 -24.30 -2.47
C THR A 19 -5.32 -22.79 -2.37
N HIS A 20 -5.04 -22.09 -3.47
CA HIS A 20 -5.04 -20.63 -3.53
C HIS A 20 -6.44 -20.06 -3.27
N LEU A 21 -7.44 -20.56 -3.99
CA LEU A 21 -8.84 -20.16 -3.81
C LEU A 21 -9.34 -20.41 -2.38
N LEU A 22 -8.99 -21.55 -1.78
CA LEU A 22 -9.31 -21.83 -0.39
C LEU A 22 -8.66 -20.82 0.55
N LYS A 23 -7.39 -20.49 0.33
CA LYS A 23 -6.67 -19.50 1.12
C LYS A 23 -7.41 -18.16 1.09
N ASP A 24 -7.67 -17.61 -0.10
CA ASP A 24 -8.35 -16.31 -0.28
C ASP A 24 -9.74 -16.30 0.37
N ILE A 25 -10.54 -17.36 0.19
CA ILE A 25 -11.85 -17.47 0.85
C ILE A 25 -11.70 -17.47 2.38
N THR A 26 -10.76 -18.25 2.92
CA THR A 26 -10.61 -18.41 4.36
C THR A 26 -10.02 -17.18 5.04
N GLN A 27 -9.01 -16.55 4.44
CA GLN A 27 -8.24 -15.46 5.03
C GLN A 27 -8.87 -14.11 4.74
N ASP A 28 -9.26 -13.84 3.49
CA ASP A 28 -9.72 -12.52 3.07
C ASP A 28 -11.22 -12.35 3.25
N ILE A 29 -12.00 -13.37 2.85
CA ILE A 29 -13.47 -13.31 2.88
C ILE A 29 -14.01 -13.67 4.26
N LEU A 30 -13.64 -14.84 4.78
CA LEU A 30 -14.20 -15.39 6.03
C LEU A 30 -13.40 -15.01 7.28
N LYS A 31 -12.12 -14.61 7.12
CA LYS A 31 -11.21 -14.25 8.22
C LYS A 31 -11.12 -15.32 9.31
N ILE A 32 -11.15 -16.60 8.92
CA ILE A 32 -11.03 -17.74 9.82
C ILE A 32 -9.60 -18.28 9.81
N LYS A 33 -9.11 -18.68 10.99
CA LYS A 33 -7.79 -19.31 11.10
C LYS A 33 -7.81 -20.70 10.49
N THR A 34 -6.86 -20.99 9.62
CA THR A 34 -6.73 -22.30 8.97
C THR A 34 -5.28 -22.74 8.89
N PRO A 35 -5.00 -24.04 8.66
CA PRO A 35 -3.63 -24.50 8.39
C PRO A 35 -2.97 -23.82 7.17
N LEU A 36 -3.75 -23.19 6.29
CA LEU A 36 -3.21 -22.44 5.14
C LEU A 36 -2.52 -21.14 5.58
N ASP A 37 -2.75 -20.66 6.79
CA ASP A 37 -2.09 -19.46 7.35
C ASP A 37 -0.57 -19.66 7.50
N TYR A 38 -0.11 -20.90 7.63
CA TYR A 38 1.32 -21.25 7.68
C TYR A 38 2.03 -21.10 6.34
N ILE A 39 1.29 -21.05 5.22
CA ILE A 39 1.87 -20.88 3.87
C ILE A 39 2.28 -19.42 3.64
N GLY A 40 1.98 -18.52 4.59
CA GLY A 40 2.32 -17.12 4.55
C GLY A 40 1.25 -16.32 3.83
N ASP A 41 1.07 -15.09 4.29
CA ASP A 41 0.16 -14.12 3.70
C ASP A 41 0.94 -12.89 3.25
N LEU A 42 0.69 -12.45 2.02
CA LEU A 42 1.25 -11.20 1.53
C LEU A 42 0.35 -10.10 2.08
N LYS A 43 0.68 -9.61 3.28
CA LYS A 43 0.00 -8.42 3.82
C LYS A 43 0.29 -7.23 2.92
N GLU A 44 -0.66 -6.93 2.06
CA GLU A 44 -0.53 -5.81 1.13
C GLU A 44 -0.66 -4.49 1.88
N VAL A 45 0.34 -3.61 1.72
CA VAL A 45 0.32 -2.26 2.29
C VAL A 45 -0.50 -1.35 1.39
N LEU A 46 -1.81 -1.62 1.36
CA LEU A 46 -2.82 -0.91 0.57
C LEU A 46 -3.03 0.55 1.01
N SER A 47 -2.55 0.93 2.20
CA SER A 47 -2.66 2.29 2.74
C SER A 47 -1.91 3.34 1.93
N SER A 48 -0.94 2.91 1.12
CA SER A 48 -0.12 3.78 0.27
C SER A 48 -0.79 4.17 -1.06
N PHE A 49 -1.93 3.54 -1.39
CA PHE A 49 -2.56 3.65 -2.69
C PHE A 49 -3.70 4.68 -2.72
N SER A 50 -3.90 5.32 -3.87
CA SER A 50 -5.03 6.23 -4.08
C SER A 50 -6.37 5.50 -4.13
N LYS A 51 -7.47 6.21 -3.87
CA LYS A 51 -8.82 5.61 -3.87
C LYS A 51 -9.18 4.98 -5.22
N GLN A 52 -8.84 5.64 -6.32
CA GLN A 52 -9.10 5.14 -7.69
C GLN A 52 -8.36 3.85 -7.96
N VAL A 53 -7.11 3.81 -7.51
CA VAL A 53 -6.24 2.66 -7.57
C VAL A 53 -6.80 1.50 -6.74
N LEU A 54 -7.23 1.77 -5.51
CA LEU A 54 -7.79 0.75 -4.63
C LEU A 54 -9.02 0.11 -5.26
N VAL A 55 -9.90 0.91 -5.87
CA VAL A 55 -11.05 0.40 -6.63
C VAL A 55 -10.60 -0.53 -7.75
N ILE A 56 -9.59 -0.11 -8.52
CA ILE A 56 -9.02 -0.92 -9.58
C ILE A 56 -8.48 -2.24 -9.00
N TYR A 57 -7.63 -2.17 -7.97
CA TYR A 57 -7.06 -3.32 -7.28
C TYR A 57 -8.13 -4.31 -6.80
N TYR A 58 -9.19 -3.84 -6.14
CA TYR A 58 -10.27 -4.71 -5.67
C TYR A 58 -11.06 -5.36 -6.83
N ILE A 59 -11.29 -4.64 -7.93
CA ILE A 59 -11.90 -5.22 -9.14
C ILE A 59 -11.00 -6.33 -9.70
N PHE A 60 -9.69 -6.10 -9.74
CA PHE A 60 -8.72 -7.10 -10.17
C PHE A 60 -8.69 -8.33 -9.26
N GLY A 61 -8.69 -8.14 -7.94
CA GLY A 61 -8.77 -9.24 -6.97
C GLY A 61 -10.03 -10.08 -7.17
N ALA A 62 -11.19 -9.44 -7.34
CA ALA A 62 -12.45 -10.13 -7.61
C ALA A 62 -12.41 -10.93 -8.94
N LEU A 63 -11.84 -10.36 -10.00
CA LEU A 63 -11.65 -11.05 -11.28
C LEU A 63 -10.70 -12.25 -11.16
N SER A 64 -9.65 -12.16 -10.33
CA SER A 64 -8.74 -13.27 -10.04
C SER A 64 -9.50 -14.44 -9.42
N ILE A 65 -10.25 -14.18 -8.34
CA ILE A 65 -11.06 -15.21 -7.64
C ILE A 65 -12.06 -15.88 -8.61
N LEU A 66 -12.73 -15.10 -9.47
CA LEU A 66 -13.62 -15.66 -10.49
C LEU A 66 -12.89 -16.56 -11.49
N GLY A 67 -11.68 -16.19 -11.89
CA GLY A 67 -10.81 -17.00 -12.73
C GLY A 67 -10.42 -18.32 -12.06
N GLU A 68 -10.09 -18.28 -10.77
CA GLU A 68 -9.74 -19.47 -9.98
C GLU A 68 -10.94 -20.42 -9.84
N ILE A 69 -12.12 -19.90 -9.49
CA ILE A 69 -13.37 -20.67 -9.42
C ILE A 69 -13.63 -21.36 -10.77
N PHE A 70 -13.49 -20.61 -11.87
CA PHE A 70 -13.67 -21.16 -13.21
C PHE A 70 -12.71 -22.33 -13.49
N LEU A 71 -11.42 -22.18 -13.15
CA LEU A 71 -10.43 -23.25 -13.33
C LEU A 71 -10.68 -24.47 -12.44
N VAL A 72 -11.02 -24.25 -11.16
CA VAL A 72 -11.34 -25.30 -10.19
C VAL A 72 -12.55 -26.12 -10.65
N ILE A 73 -13.55 -25.52 -11.28
CA ILE A 73 -14.71 -26.26 -11.83
C ILE A 73 -14.33 -26.98 -13.13
N LEU A 74 -13.57 -26.32 -13.99
CA LEU A 74 -13.33 -26.76 -15.36
C LEU A 74 -12.30 -27.89 -15.48
N ILE A 75 -11.24 -27.87 -14.67
CA ILE A 75 -10.19 -28.89 -14.72
C ILE A 75 -10.75 -30.30 -14.40
N PRO A 76 -11.56 -30.51 -13.33
CA PRO A 76 -12.25 -31.78 -13.11
C PRO A 76 -13.10 -32.20 -14.31
N LEU A 77 -13.88 -31.28 -14.90
CA LEU A 77 -14.70 -31.58 -16.08
C LEU A 77 -13.87 -32.09 -17.26
N LEU A 78 -12.68 -31.55 -17.46
CA LEU A 78 -11.74 -32.02 -18.50
C LEU A 78 -11.17 -33.41 -18.19
N LEU A 79 -10.79 -33.65 -16.94
CA LEU A 79 -10.25 -34.93 -16.48
C LEU A 79 -11.29 -36.05 -16.63
N PHE A 80 -12.56 -35.77 -16.30
CA PHE A 80 -13.65 -36.77 -16.30
C PHE A 80 -14.34 -36.95 -17.66
N LYS A 81 -14.67 -35.87 -18.40
CA LYS A 81 -15.48 -36.00 -19.64
C LYS A 81 -14.69 -36.36 -20.90
N LYS A 82 -13.36 -36.52 -20.84
CA LYS A 82 -12.48 -36.70 -22.03
C LYS A 82 -12.78 -35.70 -23.17
N ARG A 83 -13.38 -34.53 -22.88
CA ARG A 83 -13.74 -33.50 -23.87
C ARG A 83 -12.51 -32.69 -24.27
N LYS A 84 -11.66 -33.30 -25.09
CA LYS A 84 -10.37 -32.73 -25.50
C LYS A 84 -10.48 -31.49 -26.39
N SER A 85 -11.63 -31.25 -27.03
CA SER A 85 -11.85 -30.04 -27.84
C SER A 85 -11.76 -28.76 -27.01
N LEU A 86 -12.08 -28.82 -25.71
CA LEU A 86 -12.03 -27.68 -24.80
C LEU A 86 -10.64 -27.41 -24.21
N LEU A 87 -9.67 -28.33 -24.33
CA LEU A 87 -8.35 -28.17 -23.71
C LEU A 87 -7.55 -26.98 -24.28
N LYS A 88 -7.57 -26.80 -25.60
CA LYS A 88 -6.86 -25.71 -26.27
C LYS A 88 -7.35 -24.31 -25.84
N PRO A 89 -8.65 -23.98 -25.90
CA PRO A 89 -9.12 -22.67 -25.46
C PRO A 89 -8.82 -22.42 -23.98
N ILE A 90 -8.83 -23.45 -23.14
CA ILE A 90 -8.53 -23.31 -21.71
C ILE A 90 -7.07 -22.94 -21.47
N LEU A 91 -6.13 -23.63 -22.12
CA LEU A 91 -4.71 -23.31 -22.03
C LEU A 91 -4.43 -21.87 -22.50
N ILE A 92 -5.15 -21.42 -23.53
CA ILE A 92 -5.08 -20.04 -24.02
C ILE A 92 -5.62 -19.06 -22.97
N ILE A 93 -6.80 -19.32 -22.40
CA ILE A 93 -7.40 -18.47 -21.36
C ILE A 93 -6.49 -18.40 -20.13
N THR A 94 -5.95 -19.52 -19.65
CA THR A 94 -5.00 -19.53 -18.52
C THR A 94 -3.74 -18.76 -18.83
N ALA A 95 -3.17 -18.91 -20.03
CA ALA A 95 -1.97 -18.18 -20.43
C ALA A 95 -2.24 -16.66 -20.53
N LEU A 96 -3.41 -16.27 -21.02
CA LEU A 96 -3.84 -14.87 -21.07
C LEU A 96 -4.04 -14.28 -19.68
N LEU A 97 -4.66 -15.01 -18.76
CA LEU A 97 -4.83 -14.58 -17.36
C LEU A 97 -3.47 -14.38 -16.66
N ILE A 98 -2.53 -15.31 -16.85
CA ILE A 98 -1.17 -15.21 -16.28
C ILE A 98 -0.42 -14.03 -16.89
N ALA A 99 -0.41 -13.89 -18.21
CA ALA A 99 0.26 -12.78 -18.90
C ALA A 99 -0.31 -11.42 -18.46
N TYR A 100 -1.64 -11.34 -18.31
CA TYR A 100 -2.32 -10.16 -17.80
C TYR A 100 -1.91 -9.82 -16.38
N PHE A 101 -1.88 -10.81 -15.47
CA PHE A 101 -1.45 -10.61 -14.09
C PHE A 101 0.00 -10.11 -14.01
N LEU A 102 0.89 -10.65 -14.85
CA LEU A 102 2.27 -10.18 -14.97
C LEU A 102 2.36 -8.72 -15.44
N VAL A 103 1.51 -8.32 -16.40
CA VAL A 103 1.45 -6.93 -16.87
C VAL A 103 0.95 -5.99 -15.77
N VAL A 104 -0.13 -6.34 -15.08
CA VAL A 104 -0.67 -5.56 -13.96
C VAL A 104 0.37 -5.41 -12.85
N TYR A 105 0.98 -6.52 -12.43
CA TYR A 105 2.06 -6.52 -11.45
C TYR A 105 3.22 -5.61 -11.91
N SER A 106 3.62 -5.71 -13.17
CA SER A 106 4.68 -4.84 -13.73
C SER A 106 4.29 -3.36 -13.72
N MET A 107 3.03 -3.01 -13.99
CA MET A 107 2.54 -1.62 -13.94
C MET A 107 2.54 -1.07 -12.50
N LEU A 108 2.20 -1.91 -11.53
CA LEU A 108 2.25 -1.57 -10.10
C LEU A 108 3.68 -1.40 -9.59
N PHE A 109 4.62 -2.25 -10.04
CA PHE A 109 5.99 -2.28 -9.53
C PHE A 109 6.96 -1.34 -10.26
N LEU A 110 6.75 -1.08 -11.56
CA LEU A 110 7.64 -0.24 -12.37
C LEU A 110 7.31 1.26 -12.31
N ASN A 111 6.19 1.63 -11.69
CA ASN A 111 5.77 3.03 -11.59
C ASN A 111 5.35 3.46 -10.17
N PRO A 112 6.19 3.22 -9.15
CA PRO A 112 5.90 3.62 -7.77
C PRO A 112 5.53 5.10 -7.69
N SER A 113 6.27 5.95 -8.42
CA SER A 113 6.07 7.40 -8.39
C SER A 113 4.67 7.85 -8.85
N ASN A 114 4.00 7.16 -9.77
CA ASN A 114 2.69 7.62 -10.28
C ASN A 114 1.50 7.15 -9.43
N PHE A 115 1.73 6.25 -8.49
CA PHE A 115 0.68 5.53 -7.77
C PHE A 115 0.53 5.97 -6.31
N TYR A 116 1.61 6.53 -5.73
CA TYR A 116 1.65 7.05 -4.36
C TYR A 116 1.05 8.46 -4.17
N PHE A 117 0.41 9.03 -5.20
CA PHE A 117 -0.19 10.37 -5.11
C PHE A 117 -1.63 10.36 -4.64
N SER A 118 -1.89 9.77 -3.46
CA SER A 118 -2.89 10.38 -2.57
C SER A 118 -2.28 11.69 -2.09
N THR A 119 -2.57 12.80 -2.77
CA THR A 119 -2.29 14.09 -2.15
C THR A 119 -3.20 14.19 -0.93
N PRO A 120 -2.69 14.54 0.27
CA PRO A 120 -3.52 14.76 1.44
C PRO A 120 -4.69 15.66 1.05
N ASN A 121 -5.85 15.43 1.65
CA ASN A 121 -7.04 16.23 1.37
C ASN A 121 -6.64 17.69 1.62
N LYS A 122 -6.56 18.51 0.57
CA LYS A 122 -5.72 19.72 0.54
C LYS A 122 -6.35 20.89 1.30
N GLU A 123 -6.63 20.70 2.58
CA GLU A 123 -6.90 21.81 3.48
C GLU A 123 -5.55 22.40 3.90
N PHE A 124 -5.39 23.68 3.61
CA PHE A 124 -4.28 24.47 4.14
C PHE A 124 -4.78 25.20 5.37
N ILE A 125 -3.95 25.25 6.40
CA ILE A 125 -4.16 26.14 7.53
C ILE A 125 -3.05 27.19 7.59
N ASN A 126 -3.41 28.37 8.09
CA ASN A 126 -2.42 29.36 8.50
C ASN A 126 -2.17 29.17 9.99
N TYR A 127 -0.95 28.81 10.36
CA TYR A 127 -0.56 28.59 11.75
C TYR A 127 0.55 29.57 12.13
N SER A 128 0.48 30.12 13.35
CA SER A 128 1.52 31.04 13.84
C SER A 128 2.36 30.36 14.91
N ILE A 129 3.67 30.31 14.72
CA ILE A 129 4.64 29.86 15.73
C ILE A 129 5.62 31.00 15.97
N ASP A 130 5.84 31.41 17.22
CA ASP A 130 6.78 32.47 17.57
C ASP A 130 6.57 33.77 16.74
N ASN A 131 5.31 34.15 16.51
CA ASN A 131 4.85 35.26 15.66
C ASN A 131 5.17 35.16 14.15
N VAL A 132 5.72 34.03 13.69
CA VAL A 132 5.90 33.74 12.26
C VAL A 132 4.69 32.97 11.75
N LYS A 133 4.10 33.41 10.64
CA LYS A 133 2.97 32.75 9.99
C LYS A 133 3.46 31.75 8.97
N TYR A 134 2.94 30.53 9.04
CA TYR A 134 3.22 29.43 8.12
C TYR A 134 1.94 28.96 7.45
N LYS A 135 2.04 28.62 6.17
CA LYS A 135 0.98 27.93 5.43
C LYS A 135 1.26 26.43 5.47
N LEU A 136 0.45 25.66 6.20
CA LEU A 136 0.69 24.24 6.45
C LEU A 136 -0.35 23.37 5.76
N LEU A 137 0.07 22.22 5.23
CA LEU A 137 -0.83 21.13 4.88
C LEU A 137 -1.34 20.46 6.16
N VAL A 138 -2.59 20.03 6.17
CA VAL A 138 -3.15 19.25 7.29
C VAL A 138 -2.98 17.76 7.01
N ALA A 139 -2.57 17.02 8.04
CA ALA A 139 -2.60 15.57 8.12
C ALA A 139 -3.38 15.16 9.37
N ASP A 140 -4.63 14.74 9.21
CA ASP A 140 -5.54 14.36 10.30
C ASP A 140 -6.05 12.90 10.18
N GLU A 141 -5.63 12.19 9.11
CA GLU A 141 -5.86 10.76 8.93
C GLU A 141 -4.56 9.94 9.06
N GLN A 142 -4.69 8.68 9.48
CA GLN A 142 -3.57 7.77 9.73
C GLN A 142 -2.63 7.57 8.52
N ASN A 143 -3.20 7.52 7.31
CA ASN A 143 -2.44 7.42 6.06
C ASN A 143 -1.61 8.69 5.77
N GLU A 144 -2.15 9.87 6.09
CA GLU A 144 -1.46 11.15 5.93
C GLU A 144 -0.33 11.29 6.95
N TRP A 145 -0.53 10.82 8.19
CA TRP A 145 0.54 10.78 9.20
C TRP A 145 1.70 9.88 8.79
N GLN A 146 1.41 8.70 8.26
CA GLN A 146 2.42 7.75 7.80
C GLN A 146 3.22 8.28 6.60
N LYS A 147 2.55 9.04 5.72
CA LYS A 147 3.15 9.60 4.51
C LYS A 147 3.97 10.86 4.78
N GLY A 148 3.44 11.78 5.60
CA GLY A 148 4.05 13.08 5.86
C GLY A 148 4.52 13.81 4.60
N LEU A 149 5.74 14.32 4.64
CA LEU A 149 6.42 14.99 3.53
C LEU A 149 7.33 14.07 2.69
N MET A 150 7.10 12.75 2.70
CA MET A 150 7.85 11.82 1.85
C MET A 150 7.72 12.15 0.36
N PHE A 151 8.82 11.94 -0.37
CA PHE A 151 8.96 12.08 -1.82
C PHE A 151 8.86 13.50 -2.40
N TYR A 152 8.50 14.52 -1.60
CA TYR A 152 8.55 15.91 -2.05
C TYR A 152 9.99 16.39 -2.16
N LYS A 153 10.30 17.08 -3.27
CA LYS A 153 11.65 17.60 -3.55
C LYS A 153 11.77 19.09 -3.32
N ASP A 154 10.68 19.84 -3.44
CA ASP A 154 10.65 21.28 -3.21
C ASP A 154 9.25 21.80 -2.84
N LYS A 155 9.19 23.08 -2.43
CA LYS A 155 7.93 23.76 -2.06
C LYS A 155 6.92 23.89 -3.22
N LYS A 156 7.35 23.84 -4.49
CA LYS A 156 6.43 23.95 -5.64
C LYS A 156 5.57 22.71 -5.75
N GLU A 157 6.15 21.54 -5.51
CA GLU A 157 5.41 20.26 -5.45
C GLU A 157 4.35 20.27 -4.32
N LEU A 158 4.60 21.06 -3.27
CA LEU A 158 3.70 21.28 -2.13
C LEU A 158 2.72 22.46 -2.32
N LYS A 159 2.57 22.98 -3.54
CA LYS A 159 1.69 24.14 -3.84
C LYS A 159 1.98 25.37 -2.96
N GLY A 160 3.25 25.56 -2.61
CA GLY A 160 3.71 26.68 -1.79
C GLY A 160 3.37 26.57 -0.30
N ALA A 161 3.10 25.37 0.23
CA ALA A 161 3.11 25.17 1.67
C ALA A 161 4.53 25.33 2.23
N ASP A 162 4.61 25.83 3.45
CA ASP A 162 5.85 25.92 4.23
C ASP A 162 6.16 24.63 4.99
N GLY A 163 5.20 23.72 5.07
CA GLY A 163 5.29 22.53 5.89
C GLY A 163 3.97 21.76 6.01
N MET A 164 3.89 20.92 7.04
CA MET A 164 2.72 20.09 7.35
C MET A 164 2.45 20.09 8.86
N ILE A 165 1.18 20.15 9.25
CA ILE A 165 0.72 19.92 10.62
C ILE A 165 0.05 18.55 10.69
N PHE A 166 0.39 17.81 11.72
CA PHE A 166 -0.17 16.50 12.06
C PHE A 166 -1.07 16.69 13.27
N ILE A 167 -2.32 16.28 13.17
CA ILE A 167 -3.32 16.36 14.25
C ILE A 167 -3.70 14.94 14.62
N PHE A 168 -3.46 14.57 15.87
CA PHE A 168 -3.75 13.25 16.40
C PHE A 168 -5.00 13.28 17.29
N PRO A 169 -5.80 12.19 17.35
CA PRO A 169 -6.99 12.12 18.20
C PRO A 169 -6.66 11.98 19.70
N ASP A 170 -5.42 11.63 20.04
CA ASP A 170 -4.93 11.34 21.38
C ASP A 170 -3.60 12.07 21.67
N GLN A 171 -3.29 12.26 22.96
CA GLN A 171 -1.95 12.67 23.41
C GLN A 171 -1.12 11.40 23.66
N ASP A 172 0.04 11.31 23.02
CA ASP A 172 0.96 10.18 23.18
C ASP A 172 2.38 10.61 22.80
N TYR A 173 3.38 9.80 23.12
CA TYR A 173 4.75 9.97 22.65
C TYR A 173 4.82 9.76 21.13
N ARG A 174 5.12 10.83 20.39
CA ARG A 174 5.19 10.79 18.92
C ARG A 174 6.64 10.65 18.46
N THR A 175 6.82 9.84 17.42
CA THR A 175 8.12 9.57 16.82
C THR A 175 8.06 9.82 15.33
N PHE A 176 9.00 10.61 14.81
CA PHE A 176 9.09 10.97 13.41
C PHE A 176 10.44 10.55 12.84
N TRP A 177 10.48 10.34 11.53
CA TRP A 177 11.65 9.82 10.82
C TRP A 177 11.76 10.44 9.43
N ASN A 178 12.96 10.37 8.83
CA ASN A 178 13.21 10.95 7.52
C ASN A 178 13.18 9.95 6.36
N ASN A 179 12.63 8.75 6.56
CA ASN A 179 12.58 7.74 5.51
C ASN A 179 11.90 8.33 4.25
N ASN A 180 12.55 8.23 3.08
CA ASN A 180 12.08 8.82 1.82
C ASN A 180 11.78 10.34 1.84
N THR A 181 12.32 11.09 2.81
CA THR A 181 12.08 12.53 2.94
C THR A 181 13.29 13.31 2.40
N TYR A 182 13.11 14.06 1.31
CA TYR A 182 14.22 14.75 0.63
C TYR A 182 14.45 16.19 1.10
N LEU A 183 13.61 16.70 1.98
CA LEU A 183 13.66 18.06 2.53
C LEU A 183 14.26 18.03 3.94
N ASP A 184 15.04 19.05 4.29
CA ASP A 184 15.48 19.26 5.67
C ASP A 184 14.28 19.85 6.46
N LEU A 185 13.93 19.23 7.59
CA LEU A 185 12.73 19.57 8.36
C LEU A 185 13.08 20.02 9.77
N GLU A 186 12.45 21.09 10.22
CA GLU A 186 12.35 21.46 11.64
C GLU A 186 11.02 20.96 12.18
N ILE A 187 11.07 20.17 13.25
CA ILE A 187 9.90 19.55 13.87
C ILE A 187 9.59 20.29 15.16
N TYR A 188 8.33 20.71 15.30
CA TYR A 188 7.79 21.29 16.51
C TYR A 188 6.83 20.26 17.13
N TRP A 189 7.05 19.98 18.41
CA TRP A 189 6.19 19.10 19.21
C TRP A 189 5.20 19.98 19.99
N LEU A 190 3.90 19.68 19.88
CA LEU A 190 2.85 20.52 20.46
C LEU A 190 1.91 19.72 21.35
N ASP A 191 1.77 20.22 22.57
CA ASP A 191 0.65 19.91 23.45
C ASP A 191 -0.46 20.94 23.19
N ASP A 192 -1.49 20.53 22.47
CA ASP A 192 -2.53 21.36 21.87
C ASP A 192 -1.95 22.50 21.01
N ASN A 193 -1.89 23.71 21.55
CA ASN A 193 -1.36 24.91 20.88
C ASN A 193 -0.01 25.34 21.46
N LYS A 194 0.47 24.68 22.51
CA LYS A 194 1.72 25.01 23.19
C LYS A 194 2.86 24.22 22.57
N VAL A 195 3.89 24.91 22.10
CA VAL A 195 5.15 24.27 21.69
C VAL A 195 5.87 23.79 22.94
N VAL A 196 6.11 22.49 23.03
CA VAL A 196 6.76 21.86 24.18
C VAL A 196 8.19 21.39 23.85
N GLY A 197 8.48 21.14 22.58
CA GLY A 197 9.83 20.84 22.11
C GLY A 197 10.06 21.18 20.65
N LYS A 198 11.34 21.16 20.26
CA LYS A 198 11.77 21.27 18.85
C LYS A 198 12.81 20.19 18.55
N SER A 199 12.84 19.74 17.31
CA SER A 199 13.84 18.79 16.81
C SER A 199 14.20 19.11 15.37
N PHE A 200 15.37 18.65 14.91
CA PHE A 200 15.77 18.77 13.52
C PHE A 200 15.84 17.39 12.91
N LEU A 201 15.21 17.24 11.74
CA LEU A 201 15.18 16.02 10.99
C LEU A 201 15.83 16.28 9.61
N PRO A 202 17.07 15.83 9.39
CA PRO A 202 17.75 16.05 8.11
C PRO A 202 17.07 15.28 6.99
N SER A 203 17.18 15.76 5.76
CA SER A 203 16.82 15.00 4.57
C SER A 203 17.60 13.68 4.51
N ILE A 204 16.97 12.64 3.97
CA ILE A 204 17.60 11.32 3.79
C ILE A 204 18.84 11.40 2.88
N LEU A 205 18.88 12.36 1.96
CA LEU A 205 20.02 12.62 1.09
C LEU A 205 21.24 13.13 1.89
N LYS A 206 20.99 13.90 2.96
CA LYS A 206 22.01 14.47 3.82
C LYS A 206 22.46 13.50 4.89
N SER A 207 21.52 12.84 5.57
CA SER A 207 21.86 11.87 6.64
C SER A 207 22.44 10.57 6.09
N LYS A 208 22.05 10.16 4.88
CA LYS A 208 22.40 8.86 4.25
C LYS A 208 21.89 7.62 4.97
N GLU A 209 21.32 7.77 6.15
CA GLU A 209 20.67 6.75 6.96
C GLU A 209 19.35 7.27 7.56
N ILE A 210 18.48 6.37 7.99
CA ILE A 210 17.21 6.75 8.61
C ILE A 210 17.52 7.36 9.99
N VAL A 211 17.14 8.62 10.15
CA VAL A 211 17.18 9.34 11.42
C VAL A 211 15.78 9.39 12.00
N THR A 212 15.69 9.21 13.31
CA THR A 212 14.45 9.23 14.07
C THR A 212 14.56 10.26 15.19
N VAL A 213 13.48 11.00 15.43
CA VAL A 213 13.35 11.95 16.55
C VAL A 213 12.05 11.67 17.31
N ASN A 214 12.05 11.95 18.61
CA ASN A 214 10.93 11.69 19.51
C ASN A 214 10.52 12.97 20.25
N SER A 215 9.24 13.08 20.58
CA SER A 215 8.67 14.25 21.26
C SER A 215 9.20 14.48 22.68
N GLY A 216 9.71 13.44 23.35
CA GLY A 216 10.20 13.51 24.73
C GLY A 216 9.08 13.57 25.79
N GLU A 217 7.88 13.96 25.39
CA GLU A 217 6.65 13.98 26.19
C GLU A 217 5.41 13.68 25.32
N GLU A 218 4.25 13.53 25.94
CA GLU A 218 3.00 13.27 25.24
C GLU A 218 2.54 14.51 24.46
N VAL A 219 2.24 14.35 23.17
CA VAL A 219 1.80 15.42 22.28
C VAL A 219 0.66 14.94 21.39
N ASN A 220 -0.26 15.84 21.07
CA ASN A 220 -1.37 15.58 20.15
C ASN A 220 -1.25 16.34 18.82
N ARG A 221 -0.24 17.21 18.67
CA ARG A 221 0.08 17.86 17.40
C ARG A 221 1.57 17.92 17.14
N VAL A 222 1.92 17.85 15.87
CA VAL A 222 3.30 17.99 15.40
C VAL A 222 3.32 18.88 14.16
N ILE A 223 4.29 19.78 14.05
CA ILE A 223 4.45 20.62 12.86
C ILE A 223 5.84 20.39 12.26
N GLU A 224 5.87 19.98 11.00
CA GLU A 224 7.08 19.93 10.17
C GLU A 224 7.18 21.23 9.36
N ILE A 225 8.30 21.95 9.48
CA ILE A 225 8.62 23.15 8.70
C ILE A 225 9.82 22.87 7.79
N ILE A 226 9.71 23.21 6.52
CA ILE A 226 10.77 23.01 5.51
C ILE A 226 11.82 24.11 5.64
N LYS A 227 13.10 23.72 5.73
CA LYS A 227 14.26 24.62 5.78
C LYS A 227 14.91 24.84 4.42
#